data_AF-A0A7Y4ZT18-F1
#
_entry.id   AF-A0A7Y4ZT18-F1
#
_cell.length_a   1.000
_cell.length_b   1.000
_cell.length_c   1.000
_cell.angle_alpha   90.00
_cell.angle_beta   90.00
_cell.angle_gamma   90.00
#
_symmetry.space_group_name_H-M   'P 1'
#
loop_
_entity.id
_entity.type
_entity.pdbx_description
1 polymer ?
#
loop_
_entity_poly.entity_id
_entity_poly.type
_entity_poly.pdbx_seq_one_letter_code
_entity_poly.pdbx_strand_id
1 'polypeptide(L)'
;MAHFTRTKTDAQWVNGYVPSGADFDSLDTKTVKAINGDEGGVWAPAAAIAIGGAGVKMVGATMTLTAASVALPAAGKKIRLGNNDYPKKLWNLSHMVSTFDALENQVQFGDFVATQGTGDSGVMSARVGATMRIPIRVHDGSTLSFARFHFRVMAVHVAIPKQLPRFRIIRVSLAGVEEALAAPASDIDPFGWFTLLTPVSVAAYNNSTNSQYATYLCTQNNIVDIAKYRYFAEVTDEAGAGAWNGIGGGVSGTNFSHLQLAVNPINDLRFQ
;
A
#
# COMPACT_ATOMS: atom_id res chain seq x y z
N MET A 1 9.88 -3.76 -50.13
CA MET A 1 10.30 -5.10 -50.61
C MET A 1 9.35 -6.11 -49.97
N ALA A 2 8.83 -7.10 -50.70
CA ALA A 2 7.92 -8.07 -50.10
C ALA A 2 8.66 -9.01 -49.13
N HIS A 3 8.02 -9.33 -47.99
CA HIS A 3 8.57 -10.22 -46.96
C HIS A 3 8.72 -11.65 -47.49
N PHE A 4 9.69 -12.39 -46.96
CA PHE A 4 9.95 -13.80 -47.32
C PHE A 4 10.08 -14.05 -48.84
N THR A 5 10.51 -13.05 -49.60
CA THR A 5 10.77 -13.20 -51.02
C THR A 5 12.13 -13.80 -51.28
N ARG A 6 12.22 -14.66 -52.31
CA ARG A 6 13.47 -15.31 -52.71
C ARG A 6 14.56 -14.28 -53.01
N THR A 7 15.80 -14.57 -52.62
CA THR A 7 16.97 -13.72 -52.95
C THR A 7 17.40 -13.86 -54.41
N LYS A 8 17.03 -14.97 -55.06
CA LYS A 8 17.26 -15.23 -56.48
C LYS A 8 15.96 -15.64 -57.18
N THR A 9 15.92 -15.41 -58.48
CA THR A 9 14.83 -15.90 -59.34
C THR A 9 14.95 -17.40 -59.57
N ASP A 10 13.86 -18.02 -59.99
CA ASP A 10 13.82 -19.44 -60.29
C ASP A 10 14.80 -19.77 -61.43
N ALA A 11 15.37 -20.98 -61.42
CA ALA A 11 16.44 -21.46 -62.31
C ALA A 11 17.88 -20.95 -62.03
N GLN A 12 18.11 -20.08 -61.05
CA GLN A 12 19.47 -19.71 -60.62
C GLN A 12 20.06 -20.63 -59.53
N TRP A 13 19.23 -21.52 -58.98
CA TRP A 13 19.66 -22.57 -58.05
C TRP A 13 20.30 -23.71 -58.82
N VAL A 14 21.52 -23.48 -59.28
CA VAL A 14 22.35 -24.48 -59.95
C VAL A 14 23.09 -25.32 -58.92
N ASN A 15 23.31 -26.60 -59.23
CA ASN A 15 24.07 -27.49 -58.37
C ASN A 15 25.52 -26.96 -58.28
N GLY A 16 26.02 -26.74 -57.06
CA GLY A 16 27.32 -26.10 -56.82
C GLY A 16 27.29 -24.57 -56.66
N TYR A 17 26.11 -23.95 -56.54
CA TYR A 17 26.01 -22.54 -56.19
C TYR A 17 26.61 -22.25 -54.81
N VAL A 18 27.48 -21.22 -54.74
CA VAL A 18 28.05 -20.71 -53.48
C VAL A 18 27.43 -19.34 -53.21
N PRO A 19 26.61 -19.19 -52.14
CA PRO A 19 26.02 -17.91 -51.77
C PRO A 19 27.08 -16.83 -51.56
N SER A 20 26.85 -15.66 -52.15
CA SER A 20 27.70 -14.48 -51.97
C SER A 20 27.33 -13.74 -50.69
N GLY A 21 28.21 -12.86 -50.21
CA GLY A 21 27.90 -11.97 -49.08
C GLY A 21 26.62 -11.15 -49.29
N ALA A 22 26.39 -10.67 -50.51
CA ALA A 22 25.19 -9.93 -50.88
C ALA A 22 23.89 -10.76 -50.75
N ASP A 23 23.98 -12.09 -50.89
CA ASP A 23 22.80 -12.95 -50.72
C ASP A 23 22.41 -13.07 -49.25
N PHE A 24 23.41 -13.12 -48.35
CA PHE A 24 23.20 -13.10 -46.91
C PHE A 24 22.66 -11.74 -46.45
N ASP A 25 23.22 -10.63 -46.95
CA ASP A 25 22.71 -9.28 -46.65
C ASP A 25 21.26 -9.10 -47.10
N SER A 26 20.90 -9.64 -48.27
CA SER A 26 19.52 -9.65 -48.77
C SER A 26 18.60 -10.51 -47.88
N LEU A 27 19.07 -11.68 -47.43
CA LEU A 27 18.32 -12.54 -46.50
C LEU A 27 18.08 -11.83 -45.17
N ASP A 28 19.12 -11.28 -44.56
CA ASP A 28 19.05 -10.54 -43.30
C ASP A 28 18.15 -9.30 -43.43
N THR A 29 18.29 -8.53 -44.50
CA THR A 29 17.42 -7.37 -44.74
C THR A 29 15.94 -7.79 -44.81
N LYS A 30 15.63 -8.93 -45.43
CA LYS A 30 14.26 -9.41 -45.56
C LYS A 30 13.71 -10.04 -44.28
N THR A 31 14.54 -10.73 -43.50
CA THR A 31 14.15 -11.34 -42.22
C THR A 31 14.03 -10.30 -41.12
N VAL A 32 14.98 -9.37 -41.01
CA VAL A 32 14.93 -8.23 -40.09
C VAL A 32 13.67 -7.41 -40.33
N LYS A 33 13.33 -7.11 -41.59
CA LYS A 33 12.08 -6.42 -41.93
C LYS A 33 10.81 -7.21 -41.59
N ALA A 34 10.86 -8.54 -41.68
CA ALA A 34 9.73 -9.39 -41.31
C ALA A 34 9.54 -9.50 -39.79
N ILE A 35 10.64 -9.48 -39.03
CA ILE A 35 10.64 -9.69 -37.58
C ILE A 35 10.42 -8.38 -36.81
N ASN A 36 11.09 -7.29 -37.21
CA ASN A 36 11.08 -6.04 -36.45
C ASN A 36 9.86 -5.15 -36.73
N GLY A 37 9.06 -5.43 -37.76
CA GLY A 37 7.79 -4.72 -38.01
C GLY A 37 7.91 -3.24 -38.43
N ASP A 38 9.11 -2.66 -38.46
CA ASP A 38 9.35 -1.22 -38.65
C ASP A 38 8.99 -0.68 -40.06
N GLU A 39 8.73 -1.54 -41.05
CA GLU A 39 8.18 -1.15 -42.37
C GLU A 39 6.68 -1.46 -42.53
N GLY A 40 5.90 -1.48 -41.44
CA GLY A 40 4.47 -1.11 -41.51
C GLY A 40 3.47 -2.25 -41.73
N GLY A 41 3.74 -3.46 -41.25
CA GLY A 41 2.71 -4.49 -41.11
C GLY A 41 1.90 -4.29 -39.83
N VAL A 42 0.58 -4.14 -39.91
CA VAL A 42 -0.29 -4.29 -38.73
C VAL A 42 -0.31 -5.78 -38.36
N TRP A 43 0.56 -6.17 -37.43
CA TRP A 43 0.53 -7.49 -36.82
C TRP A 43 -0.60 -7.56 -35.80
N ALA A 44 -1.84 -7.66 -36.30
CA ALA A 44 -3.04 -7.90 -35.53
C ALA A 44 -3.39 -9.39 -35.59
N PRO A 45 -2.76 -10.26 -34.77
CA PRO A 45 -3.10 -11.67 -34.78
C PRO A 45 -4.58 -11.83 -34.39
N ALA A 46 -5.32 -12.63 -35.16
CA ALA A 46 -6.74 -12.90 -34.90
C ALA A 46 -6.98 -13.73 -33.62
N ALA A 47 -5.92 -14.32 -33.07
CA ALA A 47 -5.90 -15.04 -31.81
C ALA A 47 -4.80 -14.50 -30.91
N ALA A 48 -4.93 -14.69 -29.59
CA ALA A 48 -3.91 -14.28 -28.64
C ALA A 48 -2.59 -15.03 -28.90
N ILE A 49 -1.47 -14.30 -28.83
CA ILE A 49 -0.14 -14.92 -28.82
C ILE A 49 0.04 -15.56 -27.45
N ALA A 50 -0.10 -16.89 -27.39
CA ALA A 50 0.15 -17.66 -26.19
C ALA A 50 1.66 -17.96 -26.06
N ILE A 51 2.31 -17.33 -25.09
CA ILE A 51 3.71 -17.66 -24.77
C ILE A 51 3.70 -18.80 -23.75
N GLY A 52 3.94 -20.03 -24.22
CA GLY A 52 4.11 -21.20 -23.37
C GLY A 52 5.44 -21.20 -22.61
N GLY A 53 5.55 -22.04 -21.57
CA GLY A 53 6.79 -22.26 -20.82
C GLY A 53 6.92 -21.47 -19.50
N ALA A 54 8.15 -21.15 -19.09
CA ALA A 54 8.48 -20.55 -17.78
C ALA A 54 8.07 -19.06 -17.63
N GLY A 55 7.39 -18.50 -18.63
CA GLY A 55 6.96 -17.10 -18.67
C GLY A 55 7.87 -16.22 -19.51
N VAL A 56 7.50 -14.95 -19.61
CA VAL A 56 8.26 -13.91 -20.33
C VAL A 56 9.11 -13.14 -19.33
N LYS A 57 10.41 -13.02 -19.60
CA LYS A 57 11.29 -12.06 -18.93
C LYS A 57 11.61 -10.94 -19.90
N MET A 58 11.04 -9.76 -19.69
CA MET A 58 11.45 -8.55 -20.40
C MET A 58 12.57 -7.87 -19.60
N VAL A 59 13.66 -7.47 -20.26
CA VAL A 59 14.77 -6.73 -19.64
C VAL A 59 14.91 -5.41 -20.42
N GLY A 60 14.79 -4.28 -19.73
CA GLY A 60 14.96 -2.95 -20.34
C GLY A 60 13.79 -2.44 -21.20
N ALA A 61 12.72 -3.23 -21.41
CA ALA A 61 11.54 -2.80 -22.13
C ALA A 61 10.42 -2.34 -21.18
N THR A 62 9.73 -1.25 -21.54
CA THR A 62 8.48 -0.84 -20.87
C THR A 62 7.32 -1.64 -21.46
N MET A 63 6.64 -2.45 -20.65
CA MET A 63 5.42 -3.14 -21.07
C MET A 63 4.21 -2.24 -20.81
N THR A 64 3.59 -1.73 -21.88
CA THR A 64 2.33 -0.99 -21.78
C THR A 64 1.17 -1.94 -22.09
N LEU A 65 0.34 -2.24 -21.09
CA LEU A 65 -0.89 -3.01 -21.26
C LEU A 65 -2.06 -2.04 -21.43
N THR A 66 -2.48 -1.82 -22.66
CA THR A 66 -3.50 -0.80 -22.99
C THR A 66 -4.94 -1.31 -22.94
N ALA A 67 -5.18 -2.63 -22.94
CA ALA A 67 -6.54 -3.20 -22.90
C ALA A 67 -6.64 -4.64 -22.33
N ALA A 68 -5.53 -5.28 -21.95
CA ALA A 68 -5.53 -6.66 -21.49
C ALA A 68 -5.44 -6.74 -19.96
N SER A 69 -6.30 -7.57 -19.34
CA SER A 69 -6.14 -7.95 -17.94
C SER A 69 -4.89 -8.81 -17.77
N VAL A 70 -4.16 -8.61 -16.68
CA VAL A 70 -3.14 -9.59 -16.25
C VAL A 70 -3.87 -10.62 -15.40
N ALA A 71 -4.28 -11.72 -16.02
CA ALA A 71 -4.83 -12.86 -15.31
C ALA A 71 -3.68 -13.74 -14.81
N LEU A 72 -3.65 -13.98 -13.50
CA LEU A 72 -2.75 -14.97 -12.92
C LEU A 72 -3.43 -16.34 -13.03
N PRO A 73 -2.87 -17.31 -13.77
CA PRO A 73 -3.59 -18.51 -14.21
C PRO A 73 -3.89 -19.53 -13.09
N ALA A 74 -3.45 -19.26 -11.86
CA ALA A 74 -3.71 -20.10 -10.70
C ALA A 74 -3.72 -19.26 -9.43
N ALA A 75 -4.44 -19.75 -8.41
CA ALA A 75 -4.39 -19.19 -7.06
C ALA A 75 -2.94 -19.18 -6.53
N GLY A 76 -2.62 -18.16 -5.73
CA GLY A 76 -1.32 -18.04 -5.05
C GLY A 76 -0.18 -17.44 -5.88
N LYS A 77 -0.38 -17.16 -7.17
CA LYS A 77 0.57 -16.33 -7.93
C LYS A 77 0.49 -14.88 -7.47
N LYS A 78 1.60 -14.14 -7.56
CA LYS A 78 1.69 -12.75 -7.09
C LYS A 78 2.43 -11.90 -8.12
N ILE A 79 1.95 -10.69 -8.36
CA ILE A 79 2.75 -9.64 -9.00
C ILE A 79 3.72 -9.12 -7.95
N ARG A 80 5.02 -9.23 -8.20
CA ARG A 80 6.06 -8.62 -7.36
C ARG A 80 6.46 -7.31 -8.00
N LEU A 81 6.24 -6.23 -7.27
CA LEU A 81 6.68 -4.90 -7.64
C LEU A 81 8.04 -4.64 -6.98
N GLY A 82 8.92 -3.90 -7.65
CA GLY A 82 10.17 -3.44 -7.06
C GLY A 82 9.93 -2.49 -5.88
N ASN A 83 10.99 -2.14 -5.17
CA ASN A 83 10.90 -1.07 -4.18
C ASN A 83 10.49 0.23 -4.88
N ASN A 84 9.45 0.87 -4.36
CA ASN A 84 8.86 2.09 -4.91
C ASN A 84 8.11 1.90 -6.25
N ASP A 85 7.89 0.67 -6.71
CA ASP A 85 6.97 0.39 -7.81
C ASP A 85 5.54 0.24 -7.28
N TYR A 86 4.57 0.81 -7.99
CA TYR A 86 3.16 0.74 -7.64
C TYR A 86 2.29 0.66 -8.87
N PRO A 87 1.16 -0.07 -8.80
CA PRO A 87 0.19 -0.02 -9.89
C PRO A 87 -0.39 1.38 -9.95
N LYS A 88 -0.27 2.06 -11.10
CA LYS A 88 -1.00 3.30 -11.36
C LYS A 88 -2.48 2.95 -11.40
N LYS A 89 -3.24 3.38 -10.41
CA LYS A 89 -4.69 3.13 -10.34
C LYS A 89 -5.42 4.39 -10.81
N LEU A 90 -6.38 4.23 -11.71
CA LEU A 90 -7.16 5.34 -12.26
C LEU A 90 -8.29 5.82 -11.33
N TRP A 91 -8.55 5.13 -10.20
CA TRP A 91 -9.65 5.43 -9.29
C TRP A 91 -9.19 5.54 -7.83
N ASN A 92 -9.89 6.38 -7.06
CA ASN A 92 -9.71 6.58 -5.62
C ASN A 92 -9.93 5.25 -4.88
N LEU A 93 -8.87 4.67 -4.32
CA LEU A 93 -8.96 3.49 -3.49
C LEU A 93 -8.75 3.87 -2.03
N SER A 94 -9.73 3.56 -1.19
CA SER A 94 -9.54 3.46 0.25
C SER A 94 -8.61 2.28 0.52
N HIS A 95 -7.35 2.55 0.88
CA HIS A 95 -6.44 1.51 1.37
C HIS A 95 -6.77 1.23 2.84
N MET A 96 -7.50 0.13 3.09
CA MET A 96 -7.55 -0.44 4.42
C MET A 96 -6.22 -1.17 4.64
N VAL A 97 -5.27 -0.49 5.25
CA VAL A 97 -4.05 -1.15 5.70
C VAL A 97 -4.41 -1.87 6.99
N SER A 98 -4.63 -3.19 6.92
CA SER A 98 -4.58 -4.04 8.11
C SER A 98 -3.13 -4.01 8.62
N THR A 99 -2.73 -2.91 9.28
CA THR A 99 -1.34 -2.69 9.71
C THR A 99 -0.92 -3.67 10.81
N PHE A 100 -1.87 -4.36 11.43
CA PHE A 100 -1.56 -5.29 12.51
C PHE A 100 -1.19 -6.70 12.03
N ASP A 101 -1.56 -7.10 10.79
CA ASP A 101 -1.06 -8.35 10.20
C ASP A 101 0.44 -8.27 9.83
N ALA A 102 0.99 -7.06 9.62
CA ALA A 102 2.42 -6.89 9.42
C ALA A 102 3.24 -6.94 10.73
N LEU A 103 2.57 -6.96 11.88
CA LEU A 103 3.18 -7.07 13.21
C LEU A 103 3.21 -8.52 13.74
N GLU A 104 2.74 -9.47 12.93
CA GLU A 104 2.53 -10.89 13.27
C GLU A 104 3.82 -11.66 13.60
N ASN A 105 5.01 -11.03 13.57
CA ASN A 105 6.28 -11.72 13.82
C ASN A 105 7.32 -10.94 14.64
N GLN A 106 6.96 -9.85 15.33
CA GLN A 106 7.90 -9.08 16.15
C GLN A 106 7.31 -8.75 17.53
N VAL A 107 7.87 -9.40 18.55
CA VAL A 107 8.33 -8.88 19.86
C VAL A 107 7.45 -7.81 20.54
N GLN A 108 7.06 -8.09 21.80
CA GLN A 108 6.48 -7.12 22.75
C GLN A 108 7.02 -5.69 22.54
N PHE A 109 6.15 -4.77 22.13
CA PHE A 109 6.49 -3.35 22.00
C PHE A 109 6.40 -2.68 23.37
N GLY A 110 7.25 -3.13 24.31
CA GLY A 110 7.25 -2.66 25.70
C GLY A 110 5.89 -2.87 26.36
N ASP A 111 5.03 -1.85 26.27
CA ASP A 111 3.74 -1.75 26.92
C ASP A 111 2.55 -2.08 26.02
N PHE A 112 2.75 -2.81 24.92
CA PHE A 112 1.66 -3.29 24.08
C PHE A 112 1.83 -4.79 23.80
N VAL A 113 0.73 -5.52 23.87
CA VAL A 113 0.65 -6.96 23.66
C VAL A 113 -0.23 -7.21 22.44
N ALA A 114 0.31 -7.88 21.43
CA ALA A 114 -0.48 -8.36 20.32
C ALA A 114 -1.46 -9.43 20.80
N THR A 115 -2.72 -9.31 20.42
CA THR A 115 -3.76 -10.30 20.74
C THR A 115 -4.20 -10.99 19.47
N GLN A 116 -4.01 -12.30 19.43
CA GLN A 116 -4.52 -13.17 18.36
C GLN A 116 -5.73 -13.92 18.90
N GLY A 117 -6.90 -13.67 18.32
CA GLY A 117 -8.13 -14.38 18.64
C GLY A 117 -8.94 -14.64 17.36
N THR A 118 -9.81 -15.65 17.38
CA THR A 118 -10.63 -16.11 16.25
C THR A 118 -11.63 -15.08 15.69
N GLY A 119 -11.72 -13.89 16.28
CA GLY A 119 -12.53 -12.77 15.76
C GLY A 119 -11.93 -11.38 15.94
N ASP A 120 -10.94 -11.21 16.82
CA ASP A 120 -10.45 -9.90 17.27
C ASP A 120 -8.92 -9.84 17.28
N SER A 121 -8.34 -9.73 16.09
CA SER A 121 -6.91 -9.42 15.95
C SER A 121 -6.67 -7.94 16.18
N GLY A 122 -5.68 -7.63 17.00
CA GLY A 122 -5.33 -6.26 17.35
C GLY A 122 -4.20 -6.20 18.36
N VAL A 123 -3.97 -5.02 18.91
CA VAL A 123 -2.96 -4.78 19.93
C VAL A 123 -3.61 -4.14 21.14
N MET A 124 -3.43 -4.77 22.28
CA MET A 124 -3.88 -4.23 23.56
C MET A 124 -2.72 -3.51 24.23
N SER A 125 -3.00 -2.36 24.83
CA SER A 125 -2.04 -1.73 25.72
C SER A 125 -1.85 -2.62 26.97
N ALA A 126 -0.67 -2.64 27.56
CA ALA A 126 -0.32 -3.39 28.76
C ALA A 126 -0.34 -2.50 30.02
N ARG A 127 -0.36 -1.17 29.86
CA ARG A 127 -0.43 -0.20 30.96
C ARG A 127 -1.28 1.01 30.57
N VAL A 128 -1.96 1.60 31.53
CA VAL A 128 -2.67 2.88 31.30
C VAL A 128 -1.72 3.94 30.73
N GLY A 129 -2.16 4.65 29.70
CA GLY A 129 -1.38 5.70 29.03
C GLY A 129 -0.22 5.20 28.16
N ALA A 130 -0.13 3.90 27.86
CA ALA A 130 0.84 3.37 26.90
C ALA A 130 0.69 4.10 25.55
N THR A 131 1.82 4.40 24.90
CA THR A 131 1.82 5.02 23.57
C THR A 131 2.52 4.14 22.55
N MET A 132 1.88 3.91 21.40
CA MET A 132 2.40 3.13 20.29
C MET A 132 2.45 3.98 19.02
N ARG A 133 3.48 3.74 18.20
CA ARG A 133 3.62 4.32 16.87
C ARG A 133 3.51 3.24 15.81
N ILE A 134 2.59 3.44 14.89
CA ILE A 134 2.32 2.55 13.77
C ILE A 134 2.90 3.22 12.52
N PRO A 135 3.92 2.64 11.86
CA PRO A 135 4.48 3.23 10.66
C PRO A 135 3.44 3.26 9.54
N ILE A 136 3.27 4.42 8.93
CA ILE A 136 2.39 4.63 7.78
C ILE A 136 3.23 4.50 6.50
N ARG A 137 2.88 3.53 5.66
CA ARG A 137 3.49 3.35 4.34
C ARG A 137 2.60 4.00 3.28
N VAL A 138 3.06 5.13 2.75
CA VAL A 138 2.37 5.96 1.76
C VAL A 138 3.33 6.34 0.64
N HIS A 139 2.77 6.65 -0.54
CA HIS A 139 3.56 7.02 -1.71
C HIS A 139 4.13 8.43 -1.57
N ASP A 140 5.35 8.65 -2.04
CA ASP A 140 5.89 10.00 -2.19
C ASP A 140 4.95 10.87 -3.02
N GLY A 141 4.79 12.13 -2.63
CA GLY A 141 3.88 13.13 -3.20
C GLY A 141 2.38 12.87 -3.05
N SER A 142 1.95 11.71 -2.55
CA SER A 142 0.52 11.45 -2.30
C SER A 142 -0.03 12.38 -1.21
N THR A 143 -1.35 12.61 -1.21
CA THR A 143 -2.00 13.45 -0.20
C THR A 143 -2.80 12.60 0.78
N LEU A 144 -2.39 12.59 2.05
CA LEU A 144 -3.14 11.93 3.12
C LEU A 144 -4.40 12.76 3.44
N SER A 145 -5.58 12.18 3.27
CA SER A 145 -6.86 12.88 3.50
C SER A 145 -7.38 12.66 4.91
N PHE A 146 -7.44 11.39 5.34
CA PHE A 146 -7.80 11.05 6.71
C PHE A 146 -7.15 9.75 7.15
N ALA A 147 -7.08 9.58 8.47
CA ALA A 147 -6.80 8.31 9.12
C ALA A 147 -7.93 7.97 10.09
N ARG A 148 -8.44 6.75 10.03
CA ARG A 148 -9.47 6.26 10.94
C ARG A 148 -8.88 5.18 11.84
N PHE A 149 -8.93 5.44 13.14
CA PHE A 149 -8.38 4.59 14.17
C PHE A 149 -9.50 3.78 14.77
N HIS A 150 -9.44 2.46 14.63
CA HIS A 150 -10.45 1.57 15.18
C HIS A 150 -9.97 0.94 16.48
N PHE A 151 -10.82 1.06 17.51
CA PHE A 151 -10.53 0.56 18.83
C PHE A 151 -11.78 -0.04 19.47
N ARG A 152 -11.59 -0.86 20.50
CA ARG A 152 -12.66 -1.46 21.29
C ARG A 152 -12.30 -1.40 22.76
N VAL A 153 -13.31 -1.30 23.61
CA VAL A 153 -13.16 -1.35 25.06
C VAL A 153 -13.56 -2.76 25.51
N MET A 154 -12.55 -3.58 25.81
CA MET A 154 -12.65 -5.01 26.14
C MET A 154 -13.08 -5.27 27.58
N ALA A 155 -12.80 -4.33 28.50
CA ALA A 155 -13.16 -4.43 29.91
C ALA A 155 -14.23 -3.40 30.29
N VAL A 156 -15.11 -3.74 31.23
CA VAL A 156 -16.11 -2.79 31.74
C VAL A 156 -15.46 -1.91 32.81
N HIS A 157 -15.46 -0.60 32.57
CA HIS A 157 -14.92 0.38 33.52
C HIS A 157 -15.86 0.62 34.69
N VAL A 158 -15.31 1.09 35.81
CA VAL A 158 -16.13 1.56 36.95
C VAL A 158 -16.52 3.03 36.82
N ALA A 159 -15.78 3.80 36.01
CA ALA A 159 -16.02 5.19 35.67
C ALA A 159 -15.40 5.50 34.29
N ILE A 160 -15.82 6.58 33.64
CA ILE A 160 -15.19 7.01 32.38
C ILE A 160 -13.75 7.46 32.70
N PRO A 161 -12.73 6.97 31.96
CA PRO A 161 -11.37 7.43 32.14
C PRO A 161 -11.25 8.95 32.01
N LYS A 162 -10.49 9.58 32.92
CA LYS A 162 -10.19 11.01 32.85
C LYS A 162 -9.50 11.39 31.54
N GLN A 163 -8.68 10.49 31.01
CA GLN A 163 -8.07 10.60 29.69
C GLN A 163 -8.51 9.41 28.85
N LEU A 164 -9.30 9.68 27.82
CA LEU A 164 -9.71 8.69 26.83
C LEU A 164 -8.55 8.37 25.88
N PRO A 165 -8.64 7.27 25.11
CA PRO A 165 -7.68 7.01 24.04
C PRO A 165 -7.62 8.19 23.08
N ARG A 166 -6.40 8.53 22.67
CA ARG A 166 -6.14 9.67 21.78
C ARG A 166 -5.26 9.26 20.63
N PHE A 167 -5.46 9.93 19.49
CA PHE A 167 -4.88 9.53 18.22
C PHE A 167 -4.27 10.74 17.53
N ARG A 168 -3.14 10.57 16.85
CA ARG A 168 -2.63 11.59 15.93
C ARG A 168 -1.87 10.98 14.78
N ILE A 169 -1.70 11.77 13.73
CA ILE A 169 -0.77 11.44 12.66
C ILE A 169 0.43 12.38 12.79
N ILE A 170 1.62 11.82 12.84
CA ILE A 170 2.87 12.57 12.90
C ILE A 170 3.72 12.28 11.67
N ARG A 171 4.55 13.26 11.32
CA ARG A 171 5.72 13.07 10.49
C ARG A 171 6.97 13.29 11.33
N VAL A 172 7.99 12.50 11.07
CA VAL A 172 9.28 12.56 11.74
C VAL A 172 10.33 12.84 10.68
N SER A 173 11.04 13.96 10.82
CA SER A 173 12.10 14.36 9.89
C SER A 173 13.30 13.41 9.96
N LEU A 174 14.20 13.48 8.98
CA LEU A 174 15.48 12.75 9.03
C LEU A 174 16.34 13.10 10.26
N ALA A 175 16.14 14.28 10.84
CA ALA A 175 16.80 14.72 12.08
C ALA A 175 16.08 14.22 13.36
N GLY A 176 14.99 13.46 13.23
CA GLY A 176 14.21 12.97 14.37
C GLY A 176 13.21 13.96 14.95
N VAL A 177 13.07 15.17 14.37
CA VAL A 177 12.06 16.15 14.82
C VAL A 177 10.67 15.67 14.43
N GLU A 178 9.78 15.62 15.42
CA GLU A 178 8.40 15.17 15.28
C GLU A 178 7.45 16.34 15.12
N GLU A 179 6.53 16.23 14.16
CA GLU A 179 5.51 17.22 13.89
C GLU A 179 4.18 16.52 13.65
N ALA A 180 3.11 16.94 14.33
CA ALA A 180 1.77 16.48 14.00
C ALA A 180 1.33 17.05 12.64
N LEU A 181 0.68 16.22 11.83
CA LEU A 181 -0.04 16.73 10.66
C LEU A 181 -1.20 17.59 11.14
N ALA A 182 -1.51 18.66 10.42
CA ALA A 182 -2.58 19.55 10.87
C ALA A 182 -3.95 18.92 10.63
N ALA A 183 -4.83 19.03 11.62
CA ALA A 183 -6.25 18.72 11.54
C ALA A 183 -7.07 19.99 11.87
N PRO A 184 -8.39 20.00 11.63
CA PRO A 184 -9.24 21.09 12.09
C PRO A 184 -9.05 21.32 13.59
N ALA A 185 -8.83 22.58 13.99
CA ALA A 185 -8.53 22.92 15.39
C ALA A 185 -9.65 22.57 16.38
N SER A 186 -10.88 22.36 15.89
CA SER A 186 -12.01 21.86 16.70
C SER A 186 -11.79 20.42 17.20
N ASP A 187 -10.94 19.66 16.52
CA ASP A 187 -10.87 18.21 16.67
C ASP A 187 -9.58 17.76 17.38
N ILE A 188 -8.57 18.64 17.47
CA ILE A 188 -7.24 18.34 18.01
C ILE A 188 -6.79 19.33 19.09
N ASP A 189 -5.99 18.85 20.04
CA ASP A 189 -5.30 19.69 21.02
C ASP A 189 -4.06 20.40 20.41
N PRO A 190 -3.39 21.32 21.16
CA PRO A 190 -2.19 22.03 20.67
C PRO A 190 -1.00 21.13 20.29
N PHE A 191 -1.01 19.85 20.70
CA PHE A 191 0.02 18.86 20.36
C PHE A 191 -0.41 17.93 19.22
N GLY A 192 -1.57 18.23 18.60
CA GLY A 192 -2.12 17.50 17.48
C GLY A 192 -2.88 16.23 17.84
N TRP A 193 -3.20 15.99 19.12
CA TRP A 193 -3.98 14.83 19.55
C TRP A 193 -5.46 15.03 19.32
N PHE A 194 -6.07 14.11 18.58
CA PHE A 194 -7.52 14.03 18.44
C PHE A 194 -8.16 13.62 19.76
N THR A 195 -9.13 14.42 20.20
CA THR A 195 -9.84 14.17 21.45
C THR A 195 -11.18 13.52 21.16
N LEU A 196 -11.38 12.29 21.63
CA LEU A 196 -12.68 11.63 21.59
C LEU A 196 -13.71 12.46 22.38
N LEU A 197 -14.94 12.55 21.84
CA LEU A 197 -16.05 13.10 22.62
C LEU A 197 -16.25 12.25 23.87
N THR A 198 -16.35 12.92 25.03
CA THR A 198 -16.56 12.22 26.30
C THR A 198 -17.88 11.44 26.25
N PRO A 199 -17.85 10.11 26.43
CA PRO A 199 -19.07 9.31 26.46
C PRO A 199 -20.01 9.79 27.57
N VAL A 200 -21.32 9.65 27.38
CA VAL A 200 -22.32 10.05 28.38
C VAL A 200 -22.41 9.08 29.55
N SER A 201 -21.88 7.86 29.39
CA SER A 201 -21.87 6.83 30.43
C SER A 201 -20.75 5.81 30.18
N VAL A 202 -20.42 5.02 31.21
CA VAL A 202 -19.52 3.86 31.09
C VAL A 202 -20.05 2.85 30.06
N ALA A 203 -21.36 2.61 30.04
CA ALA A 203 -21.96 1.69 29.07
C ALA A 203 -21.79 2.18 27.63
N ALA A 204 -21.93 3.49 27.41
CA ALA A 204 -21.67 4.11 26.10
C ALA A 204 -20.19 4.02 25.71
N TYR A 205 -19.28 4.16 26.68
CA TYR A 205 -17.84 4.00 26.44
C TYR A 205 -17.46 2.56 26.08
N ASN A 206 -18.00 1.57 26.80
CA ASN A 206 -17.74 0.16 26.50
C ASN A 206 -18.36 -0.28 25.16
N ASN A 207 -19.54 0.26 24.82
CA ASN A 207 -20.30 -0.04 23.61
C ASN A 207 -20.52 -1.56 23.39
N SER A 208 -20.73 -2.32 24.46
CA SER A 208 -20.86 -3.79 24.40
C SER A 208 -19.71 -4.46 23.64
N THR A 209 -18.49 -3.99 23.89
CA THR A 209 -17.24 -4.40 23.23
C THR A 209 -17.22 -4.25 21.70
N ASN A 210 -18.21 -3.57 21.11
CA ASN A 210 -18.27 -3.33 19.67
C ASN A 210 -17.14 -2.40 19.23
N SER A 211 -16.73 -2.57 17.97
CA SER A 211 -15.73 -1.71 17.34
C SER A 211 -16.20 -0.26 17.25
N GLN A 212 -15.38 0.65 17.75
CA GLN A 212 -15.53 2.10 17.68
C GLN A 212 -14.43 2.68 16.81
N TYR A 213 -14.59 3.93 16.34
CA TYR A 213 -13.54 4.60 15.59
C TYR A 213 -13.48 6.10 15.81
N ALA A 214 -12.26 6.64 15.68
CA ALA A 214 -11.98 8.07 15.58
C ALA A 214 -11.48 8.40 14.17
N THR A 215 -11.89 9.52 13.59
CA THR A 215 -11.41 9.97 12.27
C THR A 215 -10.56 11.22 12.43
N TYR A 216 -9.28 11.11 12.09
CA TYR A 216 -8.31 12.19 12.06
C TYR A 216 -8.25 12.78 10.65
N LEU A 217 -8.78 13.99 10.46
CA LEU A 217 -8.73 14.69 9.18
C LEU A 217 -7.36 15.36 8.99
N CYS A 218 -6.71 15.10 7.86
CA CYS A 218 -5.42 15.69 7.52
C CYS A 218 -5.66 16.86 6.56
N THR A 219 -5.60 18.09 7.06
CA THR A 219 -6.01 19.31 6.32
C THR A 219 -4.85 20.16 5.82
N GLN A 220 -3.67 20.05 6.44
CA GLN A 220 -2.44 20.71 5.98
C GLN A 220 -1.24 19.82 6.25
N ASN A 221 -0.10 20.12 5.61
CA ASN A 221 1.14 19.34 5.74
C ASN A 221 0.95 17.85 5.40
N ASN A 222 -0.03 17.55 4.57
CA ASN A 222 -0.51 16.21 4.29
C ASN A 222 -0.05 15.67 2.93
N ILE A 223 0.72 16.46 2.18
CA ILE A 223 1.49 15.97 1.03
C ILE A 223 2.70 15.22 1.56
N VAL A 224 2.78 13.94 1.21
CA VAL A 224 3.82 13.04 1.64
C VAL A 224 5.13 13.40 0.93
N ASP A 225 6.18 13.60 1.71
CA ASP A 225 7.57 13.72 1.23
C ASP A 225 8.40 12.68 1.99
N ILE A 226 8.61 11.51 1.39
CA ILE A 226 9.37 10.41 2.01
C ILE A 226 10.88 10.63 1.91
N ALA A 227 11.35 11.57 1.09
CA ALA A 227 12.75 11.95 1.08
C ALA A 227 13.12 12.69 2.38
N LYS A 228 12.18 13.48 2.94
CA LYS A 228 12.41 14.27 4.17
C LYS A 228 11.83 13.65 5.43
N TYR A 229 10.76 12.87 5.33
CA TYR A 229 10.00 12.42 6.49
C TYR A 229 9.69 10.92 6.50
N ARG A 230 9.38 10.41 7.69
CA ARG A 230 8.69 9.15 7.94
C ARG A 230 7.37 9.45 8.63
N TYR A 231 6.31 8.75 8.27
CA TYR A 231 4.96 9.01 8.78
C TYR A 231 4.54 7.92 9.75
N PHE A 232 3.89 8.32 10.84
CA PHE A 232 3.40 7.38 11.85
C PHE A 232 1.99 7.79 12.29
N ALA A 233 1.17 6.79 12.56
CA ALA A 233 -0.02 6.95 13.36
C ALA A 233 0.35 6.68 14.81
N GLU A 234 0.13 7.64 15.68
CA GLU A 234 0.43 7.50 17.09
C GLU A 234 -0.86 7.38 17.88
N VAL A 235 -0.87 6.42 18.81
CA VAL A 235 -2.02 6.11 19.64
C VAL A 235 -1.56 6.06 21.08
N THR A 236 -2.25 6.77 21.96
CA THR A 236 -2.09 6.64 23.41
C THR A 236 -3.35 6.02 23.98
N ASP A 237 -3.17 5.00 24.81
CA ASP A 237 -4.25 4.36 25.56
C ASP A 237 -4.83 5.30 26.63
N GLU A 238 -5.99 4.93 27.15
CA GLU A 238 -6.64 5.65 28.25
C GLU A 238 -5.76 5.76 29.50
N ALA A 239 -5.98 6.82 30.29
CA ALA A 239 -5.21 7.08 31.49
C ALA A 239 -5.98 7.87 32.55
N GLY A 240 -5.38 7.98 33.74
CA GLY A 240 -5.92 8.72 34.88
C GLY A 240 -7.04 7.99 35.63
N ALA A 241 -7.76 8.72 36.48
CA ALA A 241 -8.86 8.17 37.27
C ALA A 241 -9.93 7.54 36.36
N GLY A 242 -10.41 6.36 36.72
CA GLY A 242 -11.39 5.60 35.93
C GLY A 242 -10.77 4.71 34.85
N ALA A 243 -9.51 4.90 34.44
CA ALA A 243 -8.85 4.02 33.47
C ALA A 243 -8.67 2.59 34.00
N TRP A 244 -8.74 1.61 33.11
CA TRP A 244 -8.60 0.21 33.47
C TRP A 244 -7.12 -0.15 33.67
N ASN A 245 -6.72 -0.37 34.92
CA ASN A 245 -5.33 -0.69 35.31
C ASN A 245 -5.14 -2.17 35.69
N GLY A 246 -5.77 -3.09 34.95
CA GLY A 246 -5.70 -4.56 35.08
C GLY A 246 -4.97 -5.08 36.32
N ILE A 247 -5.71 -5.35 37.40
CA ILE A 247 -5.13 -5.89 38.64
C ILE A 247 -4.66 -7.32 38.35
N GLY A 248 -3.34 -7.55 38.29
CA GLY A 248 -2.77 -8.90 38.33
C GLY A 248 -2.15 -9.45 37.04
N GLY A 249 -1.70 -8.60 36.11
CA GLY A 249 -0.69 -9.02 35.12
C GLY A 249 -1.22 -9.48 33.76
N GLY A 250 -1.98 -8.63 33.07
CA GLY A 250 -2.12 -8.80 31.63
C GLY A 250 -3.22 -7.94 31.03
N VAL A 251 -2.81 -6.99 30.20
CA VAL A 251 -3.60 -6.21 29.23
C VAL A 251 -4.65 -5.22 29.79
N SER A 252 -4.53 -3.98 29.31
CA SER A 252 -5.45 -2.85 29.48
C SER A 252 -6.82 -3.13 28.86
N GLY A 253 -7.77 -2.24 29.14
CA GLY A 253 -9.13 -2.33 28.64
C GLY A 253 -9.28 -2.03 27.14
N THR A 254 -8.29 -1.43 26.47
CA THR A 254 -8.47 -1.00 25.07
C THR A 254 -7.73 -1.90 24.09
N ASN A 255 -8.43 -2.38 23.07
CA ASN A 255 -7.88 -3.10 21.91
C ASN A 255 -7.89 -2.20 20.68
N PHE A 256 -6.72 -1.94 20.08
CA PHE A 256 -6.57 -1.22 18.82
C PHE A 256 -6.47 -2.22 17.67
N SER A 257 -7.48 -2.23 16.78
CA SER A 257 -7.67 -3.33 15.82
C SER A 257 -7.21 -3.01 14.40
N HIS A 258 -7.42 -1.78 13.92
CA HIS A 258 -6.99 -1.40 12.57
C HIS A 258 -6.85 0.12 12.38
N LEU A 259 -6.01 0.48 11.41
CA LEU A 259 -5.81 1.84 10.93
C LEU A 259 -6.25 1.91 9.46
N GLN A 260 -7.35 2.59 9.18
CA GLN A 260 -7.80 2.83 7.82
C GLN A 260 -7.28 4.18 7.33
N LEU A 261 -6.63 4.21 6.15
CA LEU A 261 -6.09 5.44 5.58
C LEU A 261 -6.79 5.77 4.27
N ALA A 262 -7.14 7.04 4.08
CA ALA A 262 -7.50 7.58 2.79
C ALA A 262 -6.35 8.42 2.25
N VAL A 263 -5.79 7.96 1.14
CA VAL A 263 -4.65 8.58 0.47
C VAL A 263 -5.08 8.86 -0.96
N ASN A 264 -5.10 10.14 -1.31
CA ASN A 264 -5.32 10.53 -2.69
C ASN A 264 -3.99 10.36 -3.43
N PRO A 265 -3.94 9.56 -4.50
CA PRO A 265 -2.73 9.41 -5.29
C PRO A 265 -2.37 10.76 -5.92
N ILE A 266 -1.08 10.94 -6.24
CA ILE A 266 -0.68 12.06 -7.08
C ILE A 266 -1.45 11.92 -8.41
N ASN A 267 -2.10 13.00 -8.85
CA ASN A 267 -2.40 13.19 -10.26
C ASN A 267 -1.06 13.42 -10.97
N ASP A 268 -0.24 12.37 -11.13
CA ASP A 268 1.04 12.52 -11.83
C ASP A 268 0.73 12.65 -13.32
N LEU A 269 0.61 13.91 -13.76
CA LEU A 269 0.38 14.31 -15.14
C LEU A 269 1.59 14.01 -16.04
N ARG A 270 2.74 13.60 -15.51
CA ARG A 270 3.94 13.26 -16.31
C ARG A 270 3.83 11.96 -17.10
N PHE A 271 2.70 11.26 -16.97
CA PHE A 271 2.36 10.06 -17.72
C PHE A 271 0.96 10.16 -18.33
N GLN A 272 0.55 11.37 -18.75
CA GLN A 272 -0.51 11.56 -19.75
C GLN A 272 0.12 11.67 -21.13
#